data_AF-A0A9X3Q401-F1
#
_entry.id   AF-A0A9X3Q401-F1
#
_cell.length_a   1.000
_cell.length_b   1.000
_cell.length_c   1.000
_cell.angle_alpha   90.00
_cell.angle_beta   90.00
_cell.angle_gamma   90.00
#
_symmetry.space_group_name_H-M   'P 1'
#
loop_
_entity.id
_entity.type
_entity.pdbx_description
1 polymer ?
#
loop_
_entity_poly.entity_id
_entity_poly.type
_entity_poly.pdbx_seq_one_letter_code
_entity_poly.pdbx_strand_id
1 'polypeptide(L)' 'MMEQAVEELTPIVGTRPACRAFGVAPATMYRRRRPPQPPKPSKPRVPSARALSPTERQAVIEELHSERFVD' A
#
# COMPACT_ATOMS: atom_id res chain seq x y z
N MET A 1 -3.22 -13.53 -23.98
CA MET A 1 -3.22 -12.04 -23.95
C MET A 1 -1.78 -11.56 -23.81
N MET A 2 -1.38 -10.42 -24.35
CA MET A 2 0.01 -10.04 -24.71
C MET A 2 1.14 -10.36 -23.69
N GLU A 3 0.86 -10.46 -22.40
CA GLU A 3 1.81 -10.88 -21.38
C GLU A 3 2.38 -12.30 -21.59
N GLN A 4 1.58 -13.24 -22.09
CA GLN A 4 2.04 -14.59 -22.44
C GLN A 4 3.06 -14.55 -23.59
N ALA A 5 2.81 -13.73 -24.60
CA ALA A 5 3.75 -13.52 -25.71
C ALA A 5 5.05 -12.86 -25.22
N VAL A 6 4.98 -11.96 -24.24
CA VAL A 6 6.17 -11.40 -23.57
C VAL A 6 6.94 -12.48 -22.80
N GLU A 7 6.25 -13.43 -22.16
CA GLU A 7 6.87 -14.58 -21.48
C GLU A 7 7.57 -15.52 -22.44
N GLU A 8 6.97 -15.82 -23.59
CA GLU A 8 7.57 -16.66 -24.65
C GLU A 8 8.80 -16.02 -25.29
N LEU A 9 8.80 -14.70 -25.48
CA LEU A 9 9.89 -13.98 -26.12
C LEU A 9 11.02 -13.61 -25.13
N THR A 10 10.73 -13.55 -23.82
CA THR A 10 11.70 -13.17 -22.77
C THR A 10 13.00 -13.98 -22.81
N PRO A 11 13.02 -15.32 -22.98
CA PRO A 11 14.25 -16.11 -23.00
C PRO A 11 15.20 -15.76 -24.15
N ILE A 12 14.67 -15.20 -25.24
CA ILE A 12 15.43 -14.91 -26.47
C ILE A 12 16.02 -13.50 -26.42
N VAL A 13 15.22 -12.51 -26.02
CA VAL A 13 15.60 -11.08 -26.11
C VAL A 13 15.65 -10.37 -24.76
N GLY A 14 15.31 -11.06 -23.67
CA GLY A 14 15.12 -10.47 -22.35
C GLY A 14 13.76 -9.78 -22.17
N THR A 15 13.40 -9.49 -20.92
CA THR A 15 12.06 -8.99 -20.57
C THR A 15 11.79 -7.57 -21.10
N ARG A 16 12.75 -6.63 -21.02
CA ARG A 16 12.51 -5.24 -21.45
C ARG A 16 12.31 -5.10 -22.97
N PRO A 17 13.10 -5.77 -23.84
CA PRO A 17 12.84 -5.75 -25.28
C PRO A 17 11.53 -6.47 -25.64
N ALA A 18 11.21 -7.61 -25.00
CA ALA A 18 9.94 -8.30 -25.21
C ALA A 18 8.74 -7.41 -24.83
N CYS A 19 8.78 -6.76 -23.66
CA CYS A 19 7.77 -5.78 -23.23
C CYS A 19 7.57 -4.65 -24.25
N ARG A 20 8.66 -4.09 -24.80
CA ARG A 20 8.57 -3.02 -25.81
C ARG A 20 7.94 -3.51 -27.11
N ALA A 21 8.26 -4.71 -27.57
CA ALA A 21 7.72 -5.27 -28.81
C ALA A 21 6.20 -5.45 -28.76
N PHE A 22 5.66 -5.78 -27.59
CA PHE A 22 4.23 -6.00 -27.37
C PHE A 22 3.51 -4.84 -26.68
N GLY A 23 4.15 -3.68 -26.49
CA GLY A 23 3.53 -2.52 -25.84
C GLY A 23 3.14 -2.73 -24.36
N VAL A 24 3.75 -3.70 -23.67
CA VAL A 24 3.47 -4.01 -22.26
C VAL A 24 4.42 -3.24 -21.35
N ALA A 25 3.89 -2.62 -20.29
CA ALA A 25 4.74 -1.98 -19.28
C ALA A 25 5.55 -3.03 -18.49
N PRO A 26 6.89 -2.91 -18.36
CA PRO A 26 7.70 -3.88 -17.61
C PRO A 26 7.25 -4.09 -16.17
N ALA A 27 6.71 -3.05 -15.52
CA ALA A 27 6.16 -3.13 -14.17
C ALA A 27 5.01 -4.16 -14.03
N THR A 28 4.20 -4.33 -15.08
CA THR A 28 3.13 -5.33 -15.11
C THR A 28 3.71 -6.74 -15.06
N MET A 29 4.74 -7.03 -15.88
CA MET A 29 5.42 -8.32 -15.86
C MET A 29 6.08 -8.61 -14.50
N TYR A 30 6.75 -7.63 -13.90
CA TYR A 30 7.39 -7.83 -12.59
C TYR A 30 6.38 -8.07 -11.46
N ARG A 31 5.27 -7.32 -11.42
CA ARG A 31 4.19 -7.53 -10.43
C ARG A 31 3.53 -8.89 -10.60
N ARG A 32 3.32 -9.35 -11.83
CA ARG A 32 2.74 -10.67 -12.10
C ARG A 32 3.67 -11.81 -11.68
N ARG A 33 4.98 -11.70 -11.97
CA ARG A 33 5.99 -12.67 -11.52
C ARG A 33 6.19 -12.68 -10.01
N ARG A 34 5.85 -11.58 -9.34
CA ARG A 34 5.95 -11.42 -7.90
C ARG A 34 4.57 -11.12 -7.30
N PRO A 35 3.66 -12.11 -7.29
CA PRO A 35 2.32 -11.90 -6.78
C PRO A 35 2.39 -11.39 -5.33
N PRO A 36 1.50 -10.46 -4.94
CA PRO A 36 1.48 -9.93 -3.60
C PRO A 36 1.32 -11.08 -2.61
N GLN A 37 2.12 -11.06 -1.54
CA GLN A 37 1.93 -11.98 -0.43
C GLN A 37 0.53 -11.79 0.15
N PRO A 38 -0.12 -12.87 0.64
CA PRO A 38 -1.40 -12.73 1.33
C PRO A 38 -1.25 -11.68 2.45
N PRO A 39 -2.27 -10.83 2.66
CA PRO A 39 -2.19 -9.81 3.70
C PRO A 39 -1.92 -10.50 5.04
N LYS A 40 -0.88 -10.04 5.73
CA LYS A 40 -0.63 -10.49 7.10
C LYS A 40 -1.81 -10.04 7.97
N PRO A 41 -2.20 -10.83 9.00
CA PRO A 41 -3.20 -10.39 9.95
C PRO A 41 -2.78 -9.03 10.52
N SER A 42 -3.70 -8.07 10.46
CA SER A 42 -3.47 -6.72 10.97
C SER A 42 -3.20 -6.80 12.47
N LYS A 43 -1.99 -6.44 12.89
CA LYS A 43 -1.71 -6.24 14.31
C LYS A 43 -2.41 -4.95 14.77
N PRO A 44 -3.01 -4.92 15.97
CA PRO A 44 -3.49 -3.67 16.53
C PRO A 44 -2.33 -2.68 16.61
N ARG A 45 -2.58 -1.43 16.22
CA ARG A 45 -1.56 -0.37 16.28
C ARG A 45 -1.22 -0.11 17.75
N VAL A 46 0.06 -0.20 18.08
CA VAL A 46 0.56 0.21 19.39
C VAL A 46 0.43 1.72 19.51
N PRO A 47 -0.10 2.26 20.62
CA PRO A 47 -0.16 3.70 20.82
C PRO A 47 1.25 4.31 20.81
N SER A 48 1.36 5.56 20.36
CA SER A 48 2.60 6.33 20.43
C SER A 48 3.08 6.42 21.87
N ALA A 49 4.41 6.45 22.09
CA ALA A 49 4.99 6.69 23.41
C ALA A 49 4.59 8.06 24.00
N ARG A 50 4.12 8.99 23.16
CA ARG A 50 3.60 10.30 23.54
C ARG A 50 2.09 10.41 23.42
N ALA A 51 1.37 9.29 23.33
CA ALA A 51 -0.07 9.30 23.31
C ALA A 51 -0.59 9.82 24.66
N LEU A 52 -1.63 10.65 24.62
CA LEU A 52 -2.33 11.08 25.82
C LEU A 52 -2.88 9.86 26.56
N SER A 53 -2.76 9.89 27.88
CA SER A 53 -3.47 8.97 28.75
C SER A 53 -4.99 9.12 28.55
N PRO A 54 -5.79 8.11 28.93
CA PRO A 54 -7.24 8.20 28.84
C PRO A 54 -7.82 9.42 29.56
N THR A 55 -7.26 9.79 30.71
CA THR A 55 -7.68 10.96 31.50
C THR A 55 -7.36 12.28 30.78
N GLU A 56 -6.14 12.43 30.26
CA GLU A 56 -5.76 13.63 29.50
C GLU A 56 -6.62 13.78 28.24
N ARG A 57 -6.90 12.68 27.54
CA ARG A 57 -7.78 12.68 26.38
C ARG A 57 -9.19 13.14 26.76
N GLN A 58 -9.72 12.69 27.88
CA GLN A 58 -11.05 13.09 28.35
C GLN A 58 -11.09 14.59 28.69
N ALA A 59 -10.08 15.11 29.37
CA ALA A 59 -9.98 16.54 29.69
C ALA A 59 -9.94 17.41 28.43
N VAL A 60 -9.19 16.99 27.40
CA VAL A 60 -9.17 17.70 26.11
C VAL A 60 -10.54 17.68 25.43
N ILE A 61 -11.23 16.54 25.47
CA ILE A 61 -12.58 16.44 24.87
C ILE A 61 -13.57 17.36 25.60
N GLU A 62 -13.50 17.41 26.93
CA GLU A 62 -14.36 18.29 27.74
C GLU A 62 -14.12 19.76 27.43
N GLU A 63 -12.86 20.19 27.32
CA GLU A 63 -12.52 21.56 26.94
C GLU A 63 -13.04 21.91 25.54
N LEU A 64 -12.89 20.99 24.58
CA LEU A 64 -13.40 21.16 23.22
C LEU A 64 -14.93 21.23 23.15
N HIS A 65 -15.64 20.71 24.15
CA HIS A 65 -17.10 20.81 24.28
C HIS A 65 -17.55 22.00 25.13
N SER A 66 -16.65 22.89 25.56
CA SER A 66 -17.03 24.10 26.31
C SER A 66 -17.73 25.13 25.42
N GLU A 67 -18.53 26.00 26.05
CA GLU A 67 -19.30 27.07 25.37
C GLU A 67 -18.45 27.98 24.48
N ARG A 68 -17.14 28.08 24.76
CA ARG A 68 -16.21 28.88 23.95
C ARG A 68 -15.96 28.29 22.56
N PHE A 69 -16.04 26.97 22.41
CA PHE A 69 -15.63 26.23 21.21
C PHE A 69 -16.77 25.49 20.52
N VAL A 70 -17.96 25.45 21.14
CA VAL A 70 -19.19 24.91 20.54
C VAL A 70 -19.82 25.99 19.65
N ASP A 71 -20.22 25.63 18.42
CA ASP A 71 -20.91 26.49 17.44
C ASP A 71 -22.40 26.69 17.77
#